data_AF-A0A9C9CBJ0-F1
#
_entry.id   AF-A0A9C9CBJ0-F1
#
_cell.length_a   1.000
_cell.length_b   1.000
_cell.length_c   1.000
_cell.angle_alpha   90.00
_cell.angle_beta   90.00
_cell.angle_gamma   90.00
#
_symmetry.space_group_name_H-M   'P 1'
#
loop_
_entity.id
_entity.type
_entity.pdbx_description
1 polymer ?
#
loop_
_entity_poly.entity_id
_entity_poly.type
_entity_poly.pdbx_seq_one_letter_code
_entity_poly.pdbx_strand_id
1 'polypeptide(L)'
;MTIVQLFKFNLPVGVSRSGRGRLRLLSLAFCLLFSLQALADEITLNLKDADIRALISTVSKFTGKNFIIDPRVKAKVTVISAQPLTPEAVYEVFLSVLQVHGYAAVPTGSVIKIVPEVNAKQGPLPLAQKKGTYPGDELITKIIRLDHVPASQLVPILRPLVPQQGHLAAYNPTNTLIITDHAGNIQRLMKIIANVDRPDSDELEIIPLKHASASELVRILNSLNTATAKDTSKKVRLAADDRTNSILVSGDRSSRLKIRTTISYLDTPLEDGGGNTHVIYLKYAKAENLAKLLTGLKEQNRAGKMGVSKFKGKVIQNKPTSGSVISQNAIIQADEETNTTAAFKGSRSSR
;
A
#
# COMPACT_ATOMS: atom_id res chain seq x y z
N MET A 1 19.27 31.17 -58.47
CA MET A 1 19.19 32.20 -57.42
C MET A 1 19.74 31.55 -56.13
N THR A 2 21.06 31.34 -56.04
CA THR A 2 22.13 32.19 -55.44
C THR A 2 22.47 31.70 -54.02
N ILE A 3 23.77 31.79 -53.67
CA ILE A 3 24.45 31.54 -52.36
C ILE A 3 24.96 30.09 -52.25
N VAL A 4 26.23 29.72 -52.46
CA VAL A 4 27.58 30.32 -52.24
C VAL A 4 27.86 30.74 -50.79
N GLN A 5 28.45 29.82 -50.02
CA GLN A 5 29.42 30.07 -48.93
C GLN A 5 30.41 28.89 -48.99
N LEU A 6 31.64 29.01 -49.50
CA LEU A 6 32.79 29.82 -49.04
C LEU A 6 33.08 29.65 -47.54
N PHE A 7 33.80 28.58 -47.20
CA PHE A 7 34.63 28.54 -46.00
C PHE A 7 36.09 28.33 -46.42
N LYS A 8 36.81 29.46 -46.52
CA LYS A 8 38.27 29.50 -46.62
C LYS A 8 38.84 29.09 -45.26
N PHE A 9 39.42 27.89 -45.16
CA PHE A 9 40.28 27.54 -44.03
C PHE A 9 41.72 27.86 -44.41
N ASN A 10 42.20 28.98 -43.87
CA ASN A 10 43.56 29.46 -43.97
C ASN A 10 44.40 28.71 -42.92
N LEU A 11 45.38 27.91 -43.34
CA LEU A 11 46.39 27.33 -42.46
C LEU A 11 47.77 27.75 -42.98
N PRO A 12 48.66 28.27 -42.10
CA PRO A 12 49.95 28.81 -42.51
C PRO A 12 50.91 27.70 -42.92
N VAL A 13 51.53 27.89 -44.09
CA VAL A 13 52.63 27.07 -44.60
C VAL A 13 53.90 27.43 -43.82
N GLY A 14 54.15 26.72 -42.72
CA GLY A 14 55.43 26.70 -42.01
C GLY A 14 56.19 25.42 -42.35
N VAL A 15 57.01 25.45 -43.40
CA VAL A 15 57.93 24.35 -43.74
C VAL A 15 59.13 24.42 -42.80
N SER A 16 59.27 23.47 -41.89
CA SER A 16 60.55 23.14 -41.26
C SER A 16 60.79 21.64 -41.23
N ARG A 17 62.03 21.28 -41.52
CA ARG A 17 62.54 19.94 -41.84
C ARG A 17 62.54 19.02 -40.60
N SER A 18 61.95 17.84 -40.74
CA SER A 18 62.43 16.50 -40.27
C SER A 18 61.25 15.62 -39.82
N GLY A 19 61.31 14.32 -40.15
CA GLY A 19 60.33 13.32 -39.66
C GLY A 19 59.46 12.65 -40.73
N ARG A 20 60.04 12.17 -41.83
CA ARG A 20 59.37 11.23 -42.77
C ARG A 20 59.17 9.89 -42.07
N GLY A 21 57.99 9.63 -41.53
CA GLY A 21 57.65 8.29 -41.01
C GLY A 21 56.37 8.23 -40.17
N ARG A 22 55.97 9.31 -39.51
CA ARG A 22 54.78 9.31 -38.62
C ARG A 22 53.51 9.91 -39.22
N LEU A 23 53.59 10.64 -40.34
CA LEU A 23 52.41 11.29 -40.94
C LEU A 23 51.57 10.39 -41.86
N ARG A 24 52.11 9.29 -42.41
CA ARG A 24 51.31 8.41 -43.29
C ARG A 24 50.34 7.50 -42.52
N LEU A 25 50.71 7.06 -41.32
CA LEU A 25 49.85 6.25 -40.44
C LEU A 25 48.67 7.03 -39.85
N LEU A 26 48.81 8.35 -39.64
CA LEU A 26 47.74 9.21 -39.15
C LEU A 26 46.67 9.52 -40.21
N SER A 27 47.02 9.52 -41.50
CA SER A 27 46.04 9.71 -42.59
C SER A 27 45.17 8.46 -42.87
N LEU A 28 45.71 7.26 -42.66
CA LEU A 28 44.97 6.01 -42.86
C LEU A 28 44.01 5.72 -41.69
N ALA A 29 44.38 6.12 -40.47
CA ALA A 29 43.51 6.02 -39.30
C ALA A 29 42.34 7.03 -39.34
N PHE A 30 42.55 8.22 -39.93
CA PHE A 30 41.50 9.23 -40.05
C PHE A 30 40.41 8.85 -41.07
N CYS A 31 40.75 8.11 -42.14
CA CYS A 31 39.76 7.57 -43.08
C CYS A 31 38.97 6.36 -42.54
N LEU A 32 39.50 5.64 -41.54
CA LEU A 32 38.80 4.50 -40.93
C LEU A 32 37.83 4.92 -39.80
N LEU A 33 37.95 6.16 -39.33
CA LEU A 33 37.07 6.76 -38.32
C LEU A 33 35.90 7.56 -38.93
N PHE A 34 35.89 7.78 -40.26
CA PHE A 34 34.86 8.59 -40.93
C PHE A 34 33.78 7.78 -41.66
N SER A 35 33.89 6.45 -41.72
CA SER A 35 32.97 5.58 -42.48
C SER A 35 31.81 5.00 -41.67
N LEU A 36 31.53 5.52 -40.47
CA LEU A 36 30.39 5.08 -39.64
C LEU A 36 29.33 6.17 -39.45
N GLN A 37 29.04 6.97 -40.48
CA GLN A 37 27.73 7.62 -40.57
C GLN A 37 26.75 6.61 -41.15
N ALA A 38 26.11 5.84 -40.26
CA ALA A 38 24.89 5.14 -40.60
C ALA A 38 23.86 6.21 -41.02
N LEU A 39 23.64 6.36 -42.32
CA LEU A 39 22.50 7.10 -42.86
C LEU A 39 21.25 6.31 -42.48
N ALA A 40 20.63 6.67 -41.36
CA ALA A 40 19.27 6.27 -41.08
C ALA A 40 18.38 7.01 -42.10
N ASP A 41 17.65 6.26 -42.92
CA ASP A 41 16.71 6.81 -43.88
C ASP A 41 15.50 7.36 -43.10
N GLU A 42 15.47 8.68 -42.90
CA GLU A 42 14.46 9.35 -42.07
C GLU A 42 13.25 9.76 -42.91
N ILE A 43 12.03 9.44 -42.45
CA ILE A 43 10.79 9.69 -43.22
C ILE A 43 9.74 10.44 -42.43
N THR A 44 9.06 11.34 -43.13
CA THR A 44 7.85 11.99 -42.63
C THR A 44 6.62 11.16 -43.04
N LEU A 45 5.89 10.66 -42.05
CA LEU A 45 4.67 9.88 -42.27
C LEU A 45 3.46 10.83 -42.29
N ASN A 46 2.90 11.09 -43.47
CA ASN A 46 1.69 11.90 -43.65
C ASN A 46 0.64 11.13 -44.44
N LEU A 47 -0.33 10.57 -43.73
CA LEU A 47 -1.45 9.80 -44.29
C LEU A 47 -2.75 10.45 -43.83
N LYS A 48 -3.66 10.69 -44.78
CA LYS A 48 -4.98 11.25 -44.50
C LYS A 48 -6.05 10.34 -45.08
N ASP A 49 -6.89 9.78 -44.22
CA ASP A 49 -7.98 8.86 -44.58
C ASP A 49 -7.53 7.67 -45.46
N ALA A 50 -6.28 7.23 -45.27
CA ALA A 50 -5.69 6.15 -46.05
C ALA A 50 -6.22 4.79 -45.59
N ASP A 51 -6.27 3.80 -46.49
CA ASP A 51 -6.56 2.43 -46.10
C ASP A 51 -5.40 1.88 -45.24
N ILE A 52 -5.71 1.20 -44.14
CA ILE A 52 -4.73 0.51 -43.29
C ILE A 52 -3.79 -0.40 -44.09
N ARG A 53 -4.26 -0.99 -45.19
CA ARG A 53 -3.45 -1.81 -46.10
C ARG A 53 -2.35 -1.00 -46.79
N ALA A 54 -2.63 0.25 -47.14
CA ALA A 54 -1.65 1.15 -47.73
C ALA A 54 -0.55 1.47 -46.70
N LEU A 55 -0.93 1.77 -45.46
CA LEU A 55 0.02 1.99 -44.36
C LEU A 55 0.92 0.75 -44.15
N ILE A 56 0.33 -0.45 -44.09
CA ILE A 56 1.09 -1.71 -43.93
C ILE A 56 2.11 -1.88 -45.07
N SER A 57 1.72 -1.57 -46.31
CA SER A 57 2.63 -1.67 -47.46
C SER A 57 3.79 -0.67 -47.38
N THR A 58 3.53 0.55 -46.90
CA THR A 58 4.55 1.59 -46.69
C THR A 58 5.53 1.16 -45.61
N VAL A 59 5.02 0.70 -44.46
CA VAL A 59 5.85 0.21 -43.35
C VAL A 59 6.67 -1.01 -43.77
N SER A 60 6.11 -1.92 -44.56
CA SER A 60 6.83 -3.09 -45.09
C SER A 60 8.03 -2.71 -45.94
N LYS A 61 7.88 -1.71 -46.83
CA LYS A 61 8.97 -1.21 -47.68
C LYS A 61 10.11 -0.59 -46.87
N PHE A 62 9.78 0.18 -45.83
CA PHE A 62 10.79 0.88 -45.03
C PHE A 62 11.43 0.02 -43.94
N THR A 63 10.66 -0.84 -43.30
CA THR A 63 11.17 -1.72 -42.23
C THR A 63 11.75 -3.03 -42.76
N GLY A 64 11.51 -3.35 -44.03
CA GLY A 64 11.91 -4.63 -44.64
C GLY A 64 11.18 -5.85 -44.09
N LYS A 65 10.11 -5.66 -43.31
CA LYS A 65 9.36 -6.74 -42.65
C LYS A 65 8.23 -7.26 -43.53
N ASN A 66 8.02 -8.57 -43.49
CA ASN A 66 6.95 -9.25 -44.21
C ASN A 66 5.70 -9.34 -43.35
N PHE A 67 4.56 -8.86 -43.86
CA PHE A 67 3.28 -8.89 -43.16
C PHE A 67 2.27 -9.81 -43.84
N ILE A 68 1.50 -10.55 -43.04
CA ILE A 68 0.31 -11.29 -43.48
C ILE A 68 -0.91 -10.61 -42.87
N ILE A 69 -1.86 -10.22 -43.71
CA ILE A 69 -3.03 -9.44 -43.29
C ILE A 69 -4.26 -10.35 -43.24
N ASP A 70 -4.95 -10.39 -42.10
CA ASP A 70 -6.25 -11.06 -42.00
C ASP A 70 -7.32 -10.28 -42.81
N PRO A 71 -8.19 -10.95 -43.59
CA PRO A 71 -9.25 -10.30 -44.37
C PRO A 71 -10.18 -9.38 -43.57
N ARG A 72 -10.29 -9.59 -42.26
CA ARG A 72 -11.11 -8.80 -41.33
C ARG A 72 -10.49 -7.45 -40.97
N VAL A 73 -9.23 -7.21 -41.32
CA VAL A 73 -8.52 -5.94 -41.08
C VAL A 73 -8.96 -4.92 -42.12
N LYS A 74 -9.84 -4.00 -41.71
CA LYS A 74 -10.39 -2.92 -42.52
C LYS A 74 -10.55 -1.68 -41.63
N ALA A 75 -9.69 -0.69 -41.84
CA ALA A 75 -9.77 0.59 -41.16
C ALA A 75 -9.23 1.70 -42.05
N LYS A 76 -9.72 2.93 -41.80
CA LYS A 76 -9.13 4.15 -42.35
C LYS A 76 -8.24 4.76 -41.28
N VAL A 77 -7.02 5.10 -41.67
CA VAL A 77 -6.00 5.63 -40.77
C VAL A 77 -5.60 7.04 -41.20
N THR A 78 -5.41 7.90 -40.22
CA THR A 78 -4.85 9.24 -40.41
C THR A 78 -3.67 9.37 -39.46
N VAL A 79 -2.48 9.58 -40.02
CA VAL A 79 -1.24 9.71 -39.26
C VAL A 79 -0.52 10.95 -39.74
N ILE A 80 -0.17 11.83 -38.82
CA ILE A 80 0.49 13.10 -39.10
C ILE A 80 1.76 13.13 -38.25
N SER A 81 2.92 13.11 -38.91
CA SER A 81 4.22 13.27 -38.23
C SER A 81 4.77 14.68 -38.45
N ALA A 82 5.14 15.34 -37.37
CA ALA A 82 5.77 16.67 -37.41
C ALA A 82 7.28 16.60 -37.70
N GLN A 83 7.93 15.46 -37.40
CA GLN A 83 9.36 15.26 -37.55
C GLN A 83 9.66 14.02 -38.41
N PRO A 84 10.84 13.96 -39.05
CA PRO A 84 11.33 12.74 -39.67
C PRO A 84 11.49 11.63 -38.62
N LEU A 85 11.09 10.41 -38.96
CA LEU A 85 11.14 9.23 -38.09
C LEU A 85 12.12 8.20 -38.67
N THR A 86 12.86 7.52 -37.79
CA THR A 86 13.68 6.36 -38.16
C THR A 86 12.81 5.13 -38.45
N PRO A 87 13.33 4.09 -39.14
CA PRO A 87 12.57 2.87 -39.41
C PRO A 87 11.98 2.20 -38.16
N GLU A 88 12.69 2.24 -37.03
CA GLU A 88 12.24 1.71 -35.75
C GLU A 88 11.08 2.55 -35.18
N ALA A 89 11.21 3.88 -35.21
CA ALA A 89 10.17 4.79 -34.74
C ALA A 89 8.91 4.70 -35.62
N VAL A 90 9.07 4.53 -36.93
CA VAL A 90 7.94 4.27 -37.85
C VAL A 90 7.23 2.97 -37.49
N TYR A 91 7.98 1.92 -37.12
CA TYR A 91 7.39 0.66 -36.67
C TYR A 91 6.63 0.82 -35.35
N GLU A 92 7.14 1.60 -34.39
CA GLU A 92 6.43 1.91 -33.14
C GLU A 92 5.11 2.65 -33.40
N VAL A 93 5.16 3.74 -34.19
CA VAL A 93 3.95 4.48 -34.58
C VAL A 93 2.94 3.57 -35.30
N PHE A 94 3.41 2.67 -36.15
CA PHE A 94 2.57 1.69 -36.81
C PHE A 94 1.85 0.77 -35.82
N LEU A 95 2.55 0.25 -34.81
CA LEU A 95 1.93 -0.55 -33.75
C LEU A 95 0.87 0.25 -32.99
N SER A 96 1.15 1.51 -32.65
CA SER A 96 0.18 2.38 -31.98
C SER A 96 -1.08 2.61 -32.83
N VAL A 97 -0.93 2.80 -34.15
CA VAL A 97 -2.07 2.97 -35.07
C VAL A 97 -2.92 1.69 -35.15
N LEU A 98 -2.29 0.52 -35.23
CA LEU A 98 -3.02 -0.76 -35.19
C LEU A 98 -3.84 -0.88 -33.91
N GLN A 99 -3.25 -0.50 -32.77
CA GLN A 99 -3.88 -0.57 -31.45
C GLN A 99 -5.12 0.32 -31.34
N VAL A 100 -5.06 1.57 -31.84
CA VAL A 100 -6.22 2.49 -31.85
C VAL A 100 -7.42 1.89 -32.59
N HIS A 101 -7.16 1.05 -33.60
CA HIS A 101 -8.19 0.37 -34.38
C HIS A 101 -8.51 -1.07 -33.90
N GLY A 102 -7.93 -1.54 -32.79
CA GLY A 102 -8.19 -2.87 -32.22
C GLY A 102 -7.56 -4.04 -32.99
N TYR A 103 -6.45 -3.79 -33.67
CA TYR A 103 -5.64 -4.79 -34.36
C TYR A 103 -4.30 -4.99 -33.64
N ALA A 104 -3.75 -6.20 -33.74
CA ALA A 104 -2.46 -6.54 -33.18
C ALA A 104 -1.55 -7.18 -34.23
N ALA A 105 -0.25 -6.89 -34.14
CA ALA A 105 0.79 -7.51 -34.94
C ALA A 105 1.45 -8.65 -34.13
N VAL A 106 1.27 -9.89 -34.57
CA VAL A 106 1.78 -11.10 -33.90
C VAL A 106 2.96 -11.67 -34.71
N PRO A 107 4.20 -11.64 -34.18
CA PRO A 107 5.35 -12.23 -34.88
C PRO A 107 5.22 -13.75 -34.94
N THR A 108 5.30 -14.33 -36.14
CA THR A 108 5.24 -15.78 -36.38
C THR A 108 6.38 -16.21 -37.31
N GLY A 109 7.52 -16.63 -36.74
CA GLY A 109 8.69 -17.01 -37.53
C GLY A 109 9.28 -15.82 -38.28
N SER A 110 9.32 -15.89 -39.62
CA SER A 110 9.86 -14.83 -40.50
C SER A 110 8.82 -13.81 -40.97
N VAL A 111 7.56 -13.96 -40.57
CA VAL A 111 6.44 -13.11 -40.99
C VAL A 111 5.67 -12.58 -39.78
N ILE A 112 5.08 -11.40 -39.92
CA ILE A 112 4.25 -10.77 -38.88
C ILE A 112 2.80 -10.83 -39.32
N LYS A 113 1.94 -11.48 -38.53
CA LYS A 113 0.51 -11.58 -38.83
C LYS A 113 -0.23 -10.41 -38.19
N ILE A 114 -1.05 -9.70 -38.97
CA ILE A 114 -1.92 -8.63 -38.48
C ILE A 114 -3.32 -9.22 -38.34
N VAL A 115 -3.77 -9.32 -37.10
CA VAL A 115 -5.05 -9.97 -36.74
C VAL A 115 -5.87 -9.05 -35.83
N PRO A 116 -7.20 -9.22 -35.78
CA PRO A 116 -8.02 -8.62 -34.73
C PRO A 116 -7.50 -9.03 -33.34
N GLU A 117 -7.48 -8.08 -32.40
CA GLU A 117 -6.87 -8.29 -31.09
C GLU A 117 -7.53 -9.42 -30.26
N VAL A 118 -8.82 -9.65 -30.47
CA VAL A 118 -9.55 -10.79 -29.89
C VAL A 118 -8.92 -12.14 -30.22
N ASN A 119 -8.34 -12.29 -31.42
CA ASN A 119 -7.66 -13.50 -31.87
C ASN A 119 -6.19 -13.53 -31.45
N ALA A 120 -5.58 -12.37 -31.19
CA ALA A 120 -4.18 -12.28 -30.76
C ALA A 120 -3.95 -12.96 -29.40
N LYS A 121 -4.96 -12.98 -28.51
CA LYS A 121 -4.90 -13.66 -27.21
C LYS A 121 -4.70 -15.17 -27.29
N GLN A 122 -5.13 -15.79 -28.39
CA GLN A 122 -5.02 -17.24 -28.61
C GLN A 122 -3.70 -17.62 -29.30
N GLY A 123 -2.96 -16.64 -29.81
CA GLY A 123 -1.63 -16.86 -30.37
C GLY A 123 -0.58 -17.09 -29.29
N PRO A 124 0.60 -17.60 -29.67
CA PRO A 124 1.74 -17.69 -28.76
C PRO A 124 2.20 -16.28 -28.38
N LEU A 125 1.70 -15.76 -27.25
CA LEU A 125 2.17 -14.51 -26.69
C LEU A 125 3.57 -14.75 -26.07
N PRO A 126 4.57 -13.91 -26.39
CA PRO A 126 5.86 -14.02 -25.74
C PRO A 126 5.70 -13.82 -24.22
N LEU A 127 6.18 -14.80 -23.45
CA LEU A 127 6.28 -14.67 -22.00
C LEU A 127 7.40 -13.67 -21.71
N ALA A 128 7.09 -12.62 -20.96
CA ALA A 128 8.04 -11.58 -20.59
C ALA A 128 9.02 -12.05 -19.48
N GLN A 129 9.58 -13.25 -19.64
CA GLN A 129 10.59 -13.83 -18.75
C GLN A 129 11.99 -13.24 -19.01
N LYS A 130 12.28 -12.84 -20.25
CA LYS A 130 13.56 -12.19 -20.59
C LYS A 130 13.53 -10.71 -20.23
N LYS A 131 14.65 -10.25 -19.65
CA LYS A 131 15.03 -8.86 -19.34
C LYS A 131 15.25 -8.02 -20.61
N GLY A 132 14.38 -8.17 -21.61
CA GLY A 132 14.36 -7.38 -22.84
C GLY A 132 13.46 -6.16 -22.66
N THR A 133 13.85 -5.06 -23.29
CA THR A 133 12.97 -3.91 -23.48
C THR A 133 11.96 -4.28 -24.55
N TYR A 134 10.71 -4.53 -24.16
CA TYR A 134 9.63 -4.70 -25.12
C TYR A 134 9.12 -3.31 -25.52
N PRO A 135 8.84 -3.06 -26.80
CA PRO A 135 8.14 -1.84 -27.24
C PRO A 135 6.83 -1.70 -26.45
N GLY A 136 6.44 -0.47 -26.10
CA GLY A 136 5.29 -0.18 -25.24
C GLY A 136 3.98 -0.83 -25.70
N ASP A 137 3.86 -1.09 -27.00
CA ASP A 137 2.62 -1.50 -27.67
C ASP A 137 2.51 -3.02 -27.87
N GLU A 138 3.56 -3.80 -27.57
CA GLU A 138 3.53 -5.26 -27.73
C GLU A 138 2.70 -5.92 -26.62
N LEU A 139 1.80 -6.84 -27.01
CA LEU A 139 1.04 -7.67 -26.08
C LEU A 139 1.92 -8.76 -25.49
N ILE A 140 2.09 -8.74 -24.17
CA ILE A 140 2.91 -9.70 -23.44
C ILE A 140 2.15 -10.26 -22.23
N THR A 141 2.50 -11.47 -21.81
CA THR A 141 2.03 -12.02 -20.54
C THR A 141 3.16 -12.00 -19.53
N LYS A 142 2.89 -11.42 -18.35
CA LYS A 142 3.82 -11.33 -17.22
C LYS A 142 3.23 -11.96 -15.96
N ILE A 143 4.09 -12.71 -15.27
CA ILE A 143 3.78 -13.40 -14.03
C ILE A 143 4.53 -12.66 -12.91
N ILE A 144 3.80 -12.16 -11.91
CA ILE A 144 4.33 -11.33 -10.82
C ILE A 144 3.99 -11.98 -9.49
N ARG A 145 5.00 -12.34 -8.70
CA ARG A 145 4.80 -12.81 -7.33
C ARG A 145 4.66 -11.61 -6.39
N LEU A 146 3.74 -11.70 -5.44
CA LEU A 146 3.55 -10.72 -4.38
C LEU A 146 4.07 -11.26 -3.05
N ASP A 147 4.65 -10.39 -2.24
CA ASP A 147 5.35 -10.77 -1.01
C ASP A 147 4.52 -10.49 0.25
N HIS A 148 3.77 -9.39 0.29
CA HIS A 148 3.08 -8.92 1.49
C HIS A 148 1.55 -8.98 1.33
N VAL A 149 1.03 -8.55 0.19
CA VAL A 149 -0.43 -8.46 -0.04
C VAL A 149 -0.97 -9.70 -0.79
N PRO A 150 -2.12 -10.25 -0.38
CA PRO A 150 -2.77 -11.33 -1.13
C PRO A 150 -3.20 -10.90 -2.54
N ALA A 151 -2.81 -11.66 -3.55
CA ALA A 151 -3.08 -11.38 -4.97
C ALA A 151 -4.58 -11.20 -5.27
N SER A 152 -5.44 -11.97 -4.59
CA SER A 152 -6.90 -11.89 -4.74
C SER A 152 -7.48 -10.53 -4.36
N GLN A 153 -6.86 -9.82 -3.40
CA GLN A 153 -7.30 -8.49 -2.96
C GLN A 153 -6.92 -7.40 -3.97
N LEU A 154 -5.84 -7.59 -4.73
CA LEU A 154 -5.40 -6.62 -5.73
C LEU A 154 -6.21 -6.67 -7.03
N VAL A 155 -6.78 -7.83 -7.39
CA VAL A 155 -7.56 -7.99 -8.63
C VAL A 155 -8.68 -6.95 -8.79
N PRO A 156 -9.60 -6.73 -7.82
CA PRO A 156 -10.68 -5.75 -7.99
C PRO A 156 -10.16 -4.31 -8.07
N ILE A 157 -9.00 -4.01 -7.46
CA ILE A 157 -8.38 -2.68 -7.46
C ILE A 157 -7.70 -2.40 -8.80
N LEU A 158 -7.04 -3.40 -9.38
CA LEU A 158 -6.28 -3.27 -10.62
C LEU A 158 -7.15 -3.47 -11.88
N ARG A 159 -8.28 -4.17 -11.78
CA ARG A 159 -9.15 -4.46 -12.94
C ARG A 159 -9.62 -3.22 -13.72
N PRO A 160 -9.97 -2.08 -13.10
CA PRO A 160 -10.30 -0.85 -13.84
C PRO A 160 -9.15 -0.26 -14.66
N LEU A 161 -7.90 -0.61 -14.34
CA LEU A 161 -6.69 -0.13 -15.04
C LEU A 161 -6.26 -1.07 -16.17
N VAL A 162 -6.90 -2.23 -16.29
CA VAL A 162 -6.66 -3.21 -17.34
C VAL A 162 -7.75 -3.02 -18.41
N PRO A 163 -7.39 -2.83 -19.70
CA PRO A 163 -8.36 -2.69 -20.77
C PRO A 163 -9.18 -3.97 -20.93
N GLN A 164 -10.34 -3.90 -21.60
CA GLN A 164 -11.19 -5.09 -21.82
C GLN A 164 -10.47 -6.22 -22.58
N GLN A 165 -9.44 -5.88 -23.36
CA GLN A 165 -8.58 -6.84 -24.03
C GLN A 165 -7.52 -7.47 -23.11
N GLY A 166 -7.18 -6.87 -21.99
CA GLY A 166 -6.25 -7.44 -21.03
C GLY A 166 -6.85 -8.61 -20.25
N HIS A 167 -5.99 -9.46 -19.70
CA HIS A 167 -6.37 -10.51 -18.77
C HIS A 167 -5.65 -10.29 -17.44
N LEU A 168 -6.40 -10.39 -16.34
CA LEU A 168 -5.88 -10.24 -14.98
C LEU A 168 -6.46 -11.35 -14.11
N ALA A 169 -5.59 -12.25 -13.66
CA ALA A 169 -5.95 -13.36 -12.78
C ALA A 169 -4.96 -13.47 -11.61
N ALA A 170 -5.48 -13.82 -10.44
CA ALA A 170 -4.67 -14.19 -9.29
C ALA A 170 -4.62 -15.71 -9.17
N TYR A 171 -3.41 -16.24 -8.99
CA TYR A 171 -3.16 -17.62 -8.62
C TYR A 171 -2.82 -17.67 -7.13
N ASN A 172 -3.84 -17.98 -6.33
CA ASN A 172 -3.76 -17.94 -4.87
C ASN A 172 -2.70 -18.87 -4.26
N PRO A 173 -2.49 -20.12 -4.73
CA PRO A 173 -1.54 -21.04 -4.10
C PRO A 173 -0.10 -20.53 -4.03
N THR A 174 0.35 -19.76 -5.03
CA THR A 174 1.71 -19.16 -5.03
C THR A 174 1.68 -17.64 -4.88
N ASN A 175 0.54 -17.07 -4.47
CA ASN A 175 0.33 -15.62 -4.33
C ASN A 175 0.85 -14.82 -5.54
N THR A 176 0.44 -15.22 -6.75
CA THR A 176 0.98 -14.69 -8.00
C THR A 176 -0.11 -14.04 -8.84
N LEU A 177 0.18 -12.88 -9.46
CA LEU A 177 -0.66 -12.22 -10.45
C LEU A 177 -0.18 -12.57 -11.86
N ILE A 178 -1.09 -13.04 -12.68
CA ILE A 178 -0.90 -13.28 -14.11
C ILE A 178 -1.59 -12.12 -14.85
N ILE A 179 -0.80 -11.35 -15.57
CA ILE A 179 -1.23 -10.15 -16.28
C ILE A 179 -0.89 -10.32 -17.76
N THR A 180 -1.88 -10.21 -18.62
CA THR A 180 -1.71 -10.15 -20.08
C THR A 180 -2.18 -8.80 -20.56
N ASP A 181 -1.26 -7.97 -21.06
CA ASP A 181 -1.55 -6.61 -21.53
C ASP A 181 -0.38 -6.08 -22.37
N HIS A 182 -0.50 -4.86 -22.86
CA HIS A 182 0.59 -4.13 -23.51
C HIS A 182 1.74 -3.88 -22.54
N ALA A 183 2.97 -3.98 -23.04
CA ALA A 183 4.17 -3.80 -22.23
C ALA A 183 4.20 -2.46 -21.48
N GLY A 184 3.73 -1.38 -22.09
CA GLY A 184 3.63 -0.06 -21.46
C GLY A 184 2.67 -0.04 -20.27
N ASN A 185 1.50 -0.68 -20.38
CA ASN A 185 0.56 -0.75 -19.26
C ASN A 185 1.06 -1.65 -18.14
N ILE A 186 1.71 -2.77 -18.48
CA ILE A 186 2.33 -3.65 -17.47
C ILE A 186 3.41 -2.91 -16.67
N GLN A 187 4.22 -2.05 -17.30
CA GLN A 187 5.18 -1.22 -16.58
C GLN A 187 4.52 -0.26 -15.60
N ARG A 188 3.39 0.34 -15.99
CA ARG A 188 2.57 1.17 -15.09
C ARG A 188 2.01 0.36 -13.93
N LEU A 189 1.43 -0.81 -14.20
CA LEU A 189 0.89 -1.72 -13.19
C LEU A 189 1.97 -2.19 -12.22
N MET A 190 3.17 -2.52 -12.71
CA MET A 190 4.30 -2.90 -11.85
C MET A 190 4.68 -1.78 -10.87
N LYS A 191 4.69 -0.51 -11.30
CA LYS A 191 4.95 0.63 -10.41
C LYS A 191 3.86 0.76 -9.33
N ILE A 192 2.60 0.53 -9.68
CA ILE A 192 1.49 0.57 -8.73
C ILE A 192 1.60 -0.58 -7.72
N ILE A 193 1.79 -1.81 -8.22
CA ILE A 193 1.96 -3.00 -7.40
C ILE A 193 3.13 -2.82 -6.42
N ALA A 194 4.29 -2.32 -6.87
CA ALA A 194 5.44 -2.08 -5.99
C ALA A 194 5.19 -1.05 -4.88
N ASN A 195 4.25 -0.13 -5.07
CA ASN A 195 3.87 0.83 -4.02
C ASN A 195 2.83 0.26 -3.05
N VAL A 196 2.00 -0.69 -3.50
CA VAL A 196 0.94 -1.32 -2.70
C VAL A 196 1.46 -2.54 -1.94
N ASP A 197 2.32 -3.36 -2.56
CA ASP A 197 2.93 -4.56 -1.99
C ASP A 197 4.14 -4.21 -1.09
N ARG A 198 3.91 -3.27 -0.17
CA ARG A 198 4.87 -2.93 0.88
C ARG A 198 4.63 -3.78 2.12
N PRO A 199 5.66 -4.08 2.91
CA PRO A 199 5.46 -4.72 4.19
C PRO A 199 4.50 -3.87 5.01
N ASP A 200 3.47 -4.51 5.57
CA ASP A 200 2.71 -3.91 6.65
C ASP A 200 3.72 -3.54 7.73
N SER A 201 3.76 -2.26 8.12
CA SER A 201 4.74 -1.75 9.07
C SER A 201 4.35 -2.19 10.49
N ASP A 202 4.26 -3.49 10.73
CA ASP A 202 3.98 -4.10 12.03
C ASP A 202 5.28 -4.18 12.85
N GLU A 203 5.92 -3.03 13.03
CA GLU A 203 7.06 -2.93 13.94
C GLU A 203 6.58 -3.07 15.38
N LEU A 204 7.33 -3.83 16.17
CA LEU A 204 7.08 -4.00 17.59
C LEU A 204 7.79 -2.90 18.39
N GLU A 205 7.05 -2.24 19.26
CA GLU A 205 7.55 -1.23 20.19
C GLU A 205 7.25 -1.63 21.64
N ILE A 206 8.23 -1.42 22.52
CA ILE A 206 8.11 -1.67 23.97
C ILE A 206 8.00 -0.32 24.67
N ILE A 207 6.90 -0.10 25.40
CA ILE A 207 6.65 1.13 26.17
C ILE A 207 6.63 0.77 27.66
N PRO A 208 7.66 1.15 28.44
CA PRO A 208 7.65 0.93 29.89
C PRO A 208 6.73 1.94 30.59
N LEU A 209 6.00 1.49 31.61
CA LEU A 209 5.10 2.31 32.41
C LEU A 209 5.71 2.63 33.78
N LYS A 210 5.40 3.82 34.31
CA LYS A 210 5.93 4.28 35.61
C LYS A 210 4.93 4.20 36.75
N HIS A 211 3.66 4.48 36.50
CA HIS A 211 2.64 4.67 37.54
C HIS A 211 1.47 3.69 37.39
N ALA A 212 1.03 3.43 36.15
CA ALA A 212 -0.08 2.53 35.86
C ALA A 212 0.36 1.06 35.70
N SER A 213 -0.59 0.13 35.91
CA SER A 213 -0.38 -1.30 35.67
C SER A 213 -0.58 -1.65 34.18
N ALA A 214 0.39 -2.34 33.59
CA ALA A 214 0.36 -2.74 32.18
C ALA A 214 -0.88 -3.58 31.82
N SER A 215 -1.23 -4.57 32.66
CA SER A 215 -2.39 -5.43 32.43
C SER A 215 -3.72 -4.68 32.44
N GLU A 216 -3.87 -3.65 33.28
CA GLU A 216 -5.08 -2.84 33.36
C GLU A 216 -5.22 -1.89 32.16
N LEU A 217 -4.13 -1.20 31.80
CA LEU A 217 -4.12 -0.32 30.63
C LEU A 217 -4.38 -1.08 29.33
N VAL A 218 -3.79 -2.25 29.13
CA VAL A 218 -4.04 -3.06 27.92
C VAL A 218 -5.50 -3.48 27.81
N ARG A 219 -6.19 -3.77 28.92
CA ARG A 219 -7.63 -4.08 28.90
C ARG A 219 -8.45 -2.86 28.46
N ILE A 220 -8.16 -1.69 29.01
CA ILE A 220 -8.83 -0.43 28.64
C ILE A 220 -8.57 -0.13 27.16
N LEU A 221 -7.31 -0.18 26.72
CA LEU A 221 -6.93 0.09 25.35
C LEU A 221 -7.53 -0.92 24.36
N ASN A 222 -7.62 -2.20 24.70
CA ASN A 222 -8.30 -3.21 23.87
C ASN A 222 -9.81 -2.94 23.76
N SER A 223 -10.46 -2.49 24.85
CA SER A 223 -11.87 -2.10 24.82
C SER A 223 -12.11 -0.88 23.93
N LEU A 224 -11.18 0.08 23.89
CA LEU A 224 -11.24 1.24 22.99
C LEU A 224 -10.96 0.85 21.53
N ASN A 225 -9.97 -0.03 21.31
CA ASN A 225 -9.54 -0.43 19.97
C ASN A 225 -10.59 -1.28 19.22
N THR A 226 -11.35 -2.12 19.96
CA THR A 226 -12.41 -2.96 19.38
C THR A 226 -13.64 -2.15 18.92
N ALA A 227 -13.88 -0.96 19.49
CA ALA A 227 -15.00 -0.11 19.11
C ALA A 227 -14.79 0.63 17.77
N THR A 228 -13.53 0.84 17.36
CA THR A 228 -13.17 1.67 16.20
C THR A 228 -12.74 0.90 14.95
N ALA A 229 -12.35 -0.38 15.07
CA ALA A 229 -11.71 -1.11 13.96
C ALA A 229 -12.66 -2.12 13.31
N LYS A 230 -13.47 -1.67 12.34
CA LYS A 230 -14.22 -2.54 11.41
C LYS A 230 -13.32 -3.09 10.29
N ASP A 231 -12.08 -2.58 10.18
CA ASP A 231 -11.07 -2.98 9.19
C ASP A 231 -9.96 -3.77 9.87
N THR A 232 -9.85 -5.06 9.54
CA THR A 232 -8.91 -6.01 10.17
C THR A 232 -7.43 -5.68 9.89
N SER A 233 -7.15 -4.91 8.84
CA SER A 233 -5.80 -4.54 8.39
C SER A 233 -5.14 -3.41 9.19
N LYS A 234 -5.90 -2.66 10.00
CA LYS A 234 -5.34 -1.57 10.85
C LYS A 234 -5.42 -1.89 12.34
N LYS A 235 -5.58 -3.16 12.68
CA LYS A 235 -5.76 -3.58 14.08
C LYS A 235 -4.41 -3.60 14.79
N VAL A 236 -4.19 -2.60 15.65
CA VAL A 236 -3.02 -2.61 16.55
C VAL A 236 -3.16 -3.77 17.54
N ARG A 237 -2.09 -4.56 17.67
CA ARG A 237 -1.98 -5.63 18.66
C ARG A 237 -1.31 -5.10 19.91
N LEU A 238 -1.92 -5.34 21.05
CA LEU A 238 -1.45 -4.90 22.36
C LEU A 238 -1.27 -6.11 23.26
N ALA A 239 -0.10 -6.24 23.88
CA ALA A 239 0.17 -7.23 24.91
C ALA A 239 0.84 -6.57 26.12
N ALA A 240 0.48 -6.99 27.32
CA ALA A 240 1.12 -6.53 28.55
C ALA A 240 2.23 -7.52 28.95
N ASP A 241 3.40 -7.00 29.31
CA ASP A 241 4.41 -7.73 30.06
C ASP A 241 4.41 -7.22 31.51
N ASP A 242 3.77 -8.00 32.40
CA ASP A 242 3.64 -7.66 33.81
C ASP A 242 4.99 -7.72 34.56
N ARG A 243 5.96 -8.51 34.07
CA ARG A 243 7.27 -8.66 34.72
C ARG A 243 8.10 -7.37 34.61
N THR A 244 8.00 -6.68 33.49
CA THR A 244 8.71 -5.41 33.23
C THR A 244 7.80 -4.19 33.31
N ASN A 245 6.54 -4.39 33.72
CA ASN A 245 5.47 -3.40 33.66
C ASN A 245 5.48 -2.59 32.36
N SER A 246 5.57 -3.29 31.23
CA SER A 246 5.70 -2.69 29.91
C SER A 246 4.58 -3.14 28.97
N ILE A 247 4.19 -2.28 28.04
CA ILE A 247 3.20 -2.60 27.01
C ILE A 247 3.93 -2.81 25.68
N LEU A 248 3.68 -3.95 25.06
CA LEU A 248 4.10 -4.31 23.72
C LEU A 248 3.03 -3.85 22.72
N VAL A 249 3.42 -2.98 21.79
CA VAL A 249 2.52 -2.45 20.75
C VAL A 249 3.06 -2.87 19.39
N SER A 250 2.24 -3.55 18.60
CA SER A 250 2.56 -3.94 17.23
C SER A 250 1.49 -3.40 16.28
N GLY A 251 1.92 -2.61 15.30
CA GLY A 251 1.06 -2.01 14.29
C GLY A 251 1.73 -0.85 13.57
N ASP A 252 0.98 -0.21 12.67
CA ASP A 252 1.50 0.88 11.85
C ASP A 252 2.04 2.06 12.68
N ARG A 253 3.00 2.80 12.12
CA ARG A 253 3.64 3.94 12.79
C ARG A 253 2.64 4.99 13.29
N SER A 254 1.57 5.26 12.53
CA SER A 254 0.60 6.30 12.90
C SER A 254 -0.27 5.86 14.08
N SER A 255 -0.65 4.59 14.13
CA SER A 255 -1.44 4.03 15.23
C SER A 255 -0.60 3.82 16.48
N ARG A 256 0.67 3.41 16.36
CA ARG A 256 1.62 3.36 17.49
C ARG A 256 1.80 4.72 18.16
N LEU A 257 1.96 5.79 17.39
CA LEU A 257 2.10 7.14 17.93
C LEU A 257 0.85 7.57 18.72
N LYS A 258 -0.35 7.33 18.18
CA LYS A 258 -1.62 7.62 18.87
C LYS A 258 -1.74 6.86 20.20
N ILE A 259 -1.41 5.56 20.19
CA ILE A 259 -1.44 4.74 21.40
C ILE A 259 -0.38 5.21 22.39
N ARG A 260 0.83 5.55 21.96
CA ARG A 260 1.88 6.11 22.82
C ARG A 260 1.41 7.38 23.52
N THR A 261 0.79 8.30 22.80
CA THR A 261 0.22 9.52 23.39
C THR A 261 -0.88 9.20 24.39
N THR A 262 -1.76 8.25 24.06
CA THR A 262 -2.83 7.80 24.97
C THR A 262 -2.25 7.18 26.24
N ILE A 263 -1.22 6.33 26.11
CA ILE A 263 -0.51 5.73 27.25
C ILE A 263 0.13 6.81 28.11
N SER A 264 0.81 7.80 27.51
CA SER A 264 1.41 8.89 28.29
C SER A 264 0.40 9.74 29.06
N TYR A 265 -0.83 9.86 28.56
CA TYR A 265 -1.90 10.57 29.26
C TYR A 265 -2.54 9.73 30.37
N LEU A 266 -2.56 8.40 30.23
CA LEU A 266 -3.10 7.48 31.23
C LEU A 266 -2.09 7.07 32.31
N ASP A 267 -0.78 7.12 32.01
CA ASP A 267 0.31 6.85 32.94
C ASP A 267 0.67 8.09 33.77
N THR A 268 -0.34 8.79 34.28
CA THR A 268 -0.16 9.91 35.22
C THR A 268 -0.12 9.40 36.65
N PRO A 269 0.66 10.03 37.55
CA PRO A 269 0.56 9.75 38.97
C PRO A 269 -0.88 10.04 39.42
N LEU A 270 -1.44 9.15 40.26
CA LEU A 270 -2.73 9.45 40.89
C LEU A 270 -2.52 10.63 41.83
N GLU A 271 -3.13 11.79 41.54
CA GLU A 271 -3.14 12.93 42.45
C GLU A 271 -3.78 12.51 43.79
N ASP A 272 -3.13 12.95 44.86
CA ASP A 272 -3.32 12.64 46.28
C ASP A 272 -4.70 12.08 46.69
N GLY A 273 -4.70 10.83 47.19
CA GLY A 273 -5.85 10.19 47.85
C GLY A 273 -6.57 9.10 47.05
N GLY A 274 -6.16 8.85 45.80
CA GLY A 274 -6.80 7.90 44.85
C GLY A 274 -6.65 6.41 45.13
N GLY A 275 -6.29 6.01 46.36
CA GLY A 275 -6.42 4.61 46.77
C GLY A 275 -7.90 4.27 46.94
N ASN A 276 -8.36 3.14 46.38
CA ASN A 276 -9.68 2.58 46.74
C ASN A 276 -9.80 2.26 48.26
N THR A 277 -8.72 2.42 49.02
CA THR A 277 -8.66 2.31 50.48
C THR A 277 -8.64 3.69 51.11
N HIS A 278 -9.66 4.00 51.91
CA HIS A 278 -9.65 5.17 52.78
C HIS A 278 -9.52 4.69 54.23
N VAL A 279 -8.52 5.20 54.94
CA VAL A 279 -8.34 4.96 56.38
C VAL A 279 -8.91 6.16 57.13
N ILE A 280 -9.92 5.90 57.95
CA ILE A 280 -10.55 6.93 58.78
C ILE A 280 -10.24 6.62 60.24
N TYR A 281 -9.57 7.56 60.92
CA TYR A 281 -9.30 7.50 62.36
C TYR A 281 -10.55 7.88 63.15
N LEU A 282 -10.96 7.02 64.07
CA LEU A 282 -12.16 7.23 64.88
C LEU A 282 -11.80 7.85 66.22
N LYS A 283 -12.46 8.96 66.57
CA LYS A 283 -12.19 9.70 67.82
C LYS A 283 -13.08 9.29 69.00
N TYR A 284 -14.33 8.91 68.73
CA TYR A 284 -15.36 8.75 69.76
C TYR A 284 -16.08 7.40 69.72
N ALA A 285 -15.73 6.52 68.78
CA ALA A 285 -16.35 5.22 68.61
C ALA A 285 -15.28 4.14 68.46
N LYS A 286 -15.57 2.94 68.99
CA LYS A 286 -14.72 1.76 68.81
C LYS A 286 -14.88 1.21 67.39
N ALA A 287 -13.76 1.03 66.70
CA ALA A 287 -13.70 0.54 65.32
C ALA A 287 -14.43 -0.79 65.11
N GLU A 288 -14.32 -1.72 66.05
CA GLU A 288 -14.94 -3.06 65.97
C GLU A 288 -16.48 -3.00 65.89
N ASN A 289 -17.09 -2.15 66.73
CA ASN A 289 -18.54 -1.99 66.77
C ASN A 289 -19.06 -1.34 65.48
N LEU A 290 -18.35 -0.32 64.97
CA LEU A 290 -18.70 0.31 63.71
C LEU A 290 -18.52 -0.63 62.52
N ALA A 291 -17.47 -1.44 62.49
CA ALA A 291 -17.27 -2.41 61.42
C ALA A 291 -18.40 -3.45 61.37
N LYS A 292 -18.84 -3.97 62.53
CA LYS A 292 -19.99 -4.90 62.62
C LYS A 292 -21.28 -4.25 62.13
N LEU A 293 -21.57 -3.02 62.56
CA LEU A 293 -22.77 -2.28 62.14
C LEU A 293 -22.79 -1.97 60.65
N LEU A 294 -21.66 -1.46 60.12
CA LEU A 294 -21.56 -1.11 58.70
C LEU A 294 -21.56 -2.35 57.80
N THR A 295 -21.04 -3.48 58.28
CA THR A 295 -21.14 -4.78 57.59
C THR A 295 -22.60 -5.28 57.58
N GLY A 296 -23.31 -5.17 58.70
CA GLY A 296 -24.75 -5.50 58.77
C GLY A 296 -25.59 -4.62 57.82
N LEU A 297 -25.31 -3.31 57.74
CA LEU A 297 -25.97 -2.40 56.80
C LEU A 297 -25.67 -2.71 55.33
N LYS A 298 -24.47 -3.20 55.01
CA LYS A 298 -24.10 -3.65 53.67
C LYS A 298 -24.91 -4.87 53.24
N GLU A 299 -25.10 -5.84 54.14
CA GLU A 299 -25.89 -7.05 53.86
C GLU A 299 -27.38 -6.74 53.70
N GLN A 300 -27.92 -5.86 54.55
CA GLN A 300 -29.31 -5.40 54.45
C GLN A 300 -29.58 -4.67 53.13
N ASN A 301 -28.64 -3.84 52.65
CA ASN A 301 -28.74 -3.19 51.34
C ASN A 301 -28.57 -4.14 50.15
N ARG A 302 -27.88 -5.29 50.31
CA ARG A 302 -27.86 -6.36 49.30
C ARG A 302 -29.19 -7.11 49.22
N ALA A 303 -29.83 -7.36 50.36
CA ALA A 303 -31.12 -8.06 50.44
C ALA A 303 -32.30 -7.24 49.86
N GLY A 304 -32.24 -5.91 49.90
CA GLY A 304 -33.29 -5.02 49.37
C GLY A 304 -33.48 -5.01 47.84
N LYS A 305 -32.67 -5.76 47.07
CA LYS A 305 -32.75 -5.83 45.59
C LYS A 305 -33.27 -7.15 45.01
N MET A 306 -33.67 -8.11 45.85
CA MET A 306 -34.38 -9.33 45.42
C MET A 306 -35.78 -9.35 46.01
N GLY A 307 -36.74 -8.72 45.33
CA GLY A 307 -38.15 -8.81 45.73
C GLY A 307 -39.00 -7.61 45.35
N VAL A 308 -39.27 -7.42 44.06
CA VAL A 308 -40.48 -6.70 43.62
C VAL A 308 -41.40 -7.71 42.97
N SER A 309 -42.04 -8.53 43.79
CA SER A 309 -43.31 -9.17 43.44
C SER A 309 -44.43 -8.38 44.09
N LYS A 310 -45.42 -8.01 43.27
CA LYS A 310 -46.60 -7.21 43.61
C LYS A 310 -47.19 -7.62 44.96
N PHE A 311 -47.23 -6.70 45.91
CA PHE A 311 -48.22 -6.70 46.98
C PHE A 311 -48.91 -5.34 47.07
N LYS A 312 -50.23 -5.40 46.97
CA LYS A 312 -51.18 -4.28 47.00
C LYS A 312 -51.48 -4.00 48.48
N GLY A 313 -51.04 -2.87 49.02
CA GLY A 313 -51.25 -2.52 50.43
C GLY A 313 -50.79 -1.11 50.78
N LYS A 314 -51.63 -0.40 51.52
CA LYS A 314 -51.68 1.05 51.76
C LYS A 314 -50.51 1.62 52.61
N VAL A 315 -49.96 2.72 52.11
CA VAL A 315 -49.04 3.76 52.65
C VAL A 315 -48.85 3.86 54.18
N ILE A 316 -47.59 3.89 54.63
CA ILE A 316 -47.07 4.88 55.61
C ILE A 316 -45.70 5.38 55.11
N GLN A 317 -45.63 6.67 54.77
CA GLN A 317 -44.39 7.38 54.49
C GLN A 317 -43.72 7.77 55.80
N ASN A 318 -42.49 7.31 56.03
CA ASN A 318 -41.54 8.03 56.88
C ASN A 318 -40.23 8.14 56.10
N LYS A 319 -39.83 9.38 55.83
CA LYS A 319 -38.65 9.79 55.08
C LYS A 319 -37.52 10.09 56.06
N PRO A 320 -36.45 9.29 56.15
CA PRO A 320 -35.18 9.77 56.68
C PRO A 320 -34.37 10.38 55.55
N THR A 321 -34.30 11.71 55.55
CA THR A 321 -33.26 12.52 54.93
C THR A 321 -31.93 12.23 55.62
N SER A 322 -31.06 11.43 54.99
CA SER A 322 -29.59 11.56 55.03
C SER A 322 -28.97 10.51 54.11
N GLY A 323 -28.07 10.96 53.23
CA GLY A 323 -27.54 10.17 52.12
C GLY A 323 -26.80 8.92 52.57
N SER A 324 -27.28 7.76 52.15
CA SER A 324 -26.55 6.49 52.24
C SER A 324 -26.20 6.04 50.84
N VAL A 325 -25.09 6.55 50.30
CA VAL A 325 -24.45 6.02 49.09
C VAL A 325 -23.27 5.16 49.52
N ILE A 326 -23.55 4.05 50.23
CA ILE A 326 -22.51 3.05 50.50
C ILE A 326 -22.34 2.22 49.22
N SER A 327 -21.18 2.33 48.57
CA SER A 327 -20.87 1.56 47.37
C SER A 327 -20.93 0.05 47.66
N GLN A 328 -21.67 -0.69 46.82
CA GLN A 328 -22.13 -2.08 47.01
C GLN A 328 -21.03 -3.15 47.27
N ASN A 329 -19.75 -2.79 47.18
CA ASN A 329 -18.59 -3.68 47.30
C ASN A 329 -17.49 -3.20 48.28
N ALA A 330 -17.83 -2.35 49.24
CA ALA A 330 -16.86 -1.95 50.28
C ALA A 330 -16.58 -3.11 51.26
N ILE A 331 -15.31 -3.50 51.46
CA ILE A 331 -14.84 -4.36 52.55
C ILE A 331 -14.40 -3.41 53.67
N ILE A 332 -14.91 -3.61 54.88
CA ILE A 332 -14.59 -2.78 56.03
C ILE A 332 -13.78 -3.63 56.98
N GLN A 333 -12.57 -3.17 57.32
CA GLN A 333 -11.70 -3.80 58.30
C GLN A 333 -11.46 -2.82 59.45
N ALA A 334 -11.52 -3.32 60.68
CA ALA A 334 -11.21 -2.56 61.88
C ALA A 334 -9.86 -3.01 62.42
N ASP A 335 -9.06 -2.05 62.87
CA ASP A 335 -7.85 -2.29 63.65
C ASP A 335 -8.07 -1.81 65.09
N GLU A 336 -7.81 -2.69 66.05
CA GLU A 336 -8.04 -2.48 67.47
C GLU A 336 -6.94 -1.62 68.11
N GLU A 337 -5.69 -1.76 67.65
CA GLU A 337 -4.55 -1.07 68.25
C GLU A 337 -4.56 0.44 67.97
N THR A 338 -5.06 0.84 66.80
CA THR A 338 -5.08 2.26 66.37
C THR A 338 -6.47 2.91 66.40
N ASN A 339 -7.51 2.15 66.78
CA ASN A 339 -8.91 2.55 66.68
C ASN A 339 -9.27 3.15 65.30
N THR A 340 -8.86 2.46 64.23
CA THR A 340 -9.10 2.88 62.85
C THR A 340 -10.09 1.96 62.14
N THR A 341 -10.87 2.54 61.23
CA THR A 341 -11.66 1.77 60.26
C THR A 341 -11.13 2.03 58.86
N ALA A 342 -10.69 0.99 58.18
CA ALA A 342 -10.32 1.01 56.78
C ALA A 342 -11.50 0.57 55.93
N ALA A 343 -11.89 1.40 54.96
CA ALA A 343 -12.89 1.05 53.96
C ALA A 343 -12.21 0.82 52.61
N PHE A 344 -12.29 -0.41 52.10
CA PHE A 344 -11.76 -0.81 50.79
C PHE A 344 -12.89 -0.98 49.79
N LYS A 345 -12.95 -0.15 48.75
CA LYS A 345 -13.92 -0.32 47.66
C LYS A 345 -13.42 -1.37 46.67
N GLY A 346 -13.99 -2.58 46.72
CA GLY A 346 -13.63 -3.65 45.80
C GLY A 346 -13.90 -3.30 44.34
N SER A 347 -12.84 -3.17 43.54
CA SER A 347 -12.91 -3.12 42.09
C SER A 347 -13.52 -4.43 41.57
N ARG A 348 -14.56 -4.34 40.73
CA ARG A 348 -15.13 -5.51 40.07
C ARG A 348 -14.09 -6.06 39.09
N SER A 349 -13.45 -7.16 39.44
CA SER A 349 -12.85 -8.06 38.45
C SER A 349 -14.00 -8.67 37.64
N SER A 350 -14.24 -8.14 36.44
CA SER A 350 -15.13 -8.76 35.46
C SER A 350 -14.45 -10.04 34.96
N ARG A 351 -14.99 -11.19 35.37
CA ARG A 351 -14.77 -12.46 34.67
C ARG A 351 -15.60 -12.49 33.39
#